data_AF-A2G2Z7-F1
#
_entry.id   AF-A2G2Z7-F1
#
_cell.length_a   1.000
_cell.length_b   1.000
_cell.length_c   1.000
_cell.angle_alpha   90.00
_cell.angle_beta   90.00
_cell.angle_gamma   90.00
#
_symmetry.space_group_name_H-M   'P 1'
#
loop_
_entity.id
_entity.type
_entity.pdbx_description
1 polymer ?
#
loop_
_entity_poly.entity_id
_entity_poly.type
_entity_poly.pdbx_seq_one_letter_code
_entity_poly.pdbx_strand_id
1 'polypeptide(L)'
;MDFMGTIINSSINFVKRVPAKNIDFLTELKSKSSPKIQTNVMEKLKTCFIDSFRDLIDYSIPYLESTDPDYQEFSSDPKIPLYAAVSKIVKSTQFEWATYPGAIVLIRRITNGHDKKISVNNMQRLMLISLLLADKFIEDSPASNYDFAHALGYSSVLFIF
;
A
#
# COMPACT_ATOMS: atom_id res chain seq x y z
N MET A 1 -27.21 4.05 -0.54
CA MET A 1 -26.35 3.07 0.14
C MET A 1 -25.33 3.84 0.96
N ASP A 2 -25.27 3.59 2.27
CA ASP A 2 -24.50 4.39 3.22
C ASP A 2 -23.00 3.98 3.20
N PHE A 3 -22.23 4.76 2.46
CA PHE A 3 -20.80 4.57 2.24
C PHE A 3 -19.99 4.60 3.55
N MET A 4 -20.41 5.43 4.50
CA MET A 4 -19.76 5.57 5.82
C MET A 4 -19.99 4.33 6.69
N GLY A 5 -21.22 3.79 6.70
CA GLY A 5 -21.54 2.57 7.45
C GLY A 5 -20.75 1.35 6.98
N THR A 6 -20.44 1.28 5.69
CA THR A 6 -19.69 0.16 5.09
C THR A 6 -18.21 0.23 5.45
N ILE A 7 -17.61 1.43 5.47
CA ILE A 7 -16.22 1.63 5.88
C ILE A 7 -16.06 1.29 7.36
N ILE A 8 -16.94 1.81 8.23
CA ILE A 8 -16.87 1.55 9.68
C ILE A 8 -17.00 0.05 9.98
N ASN A 9 -17.94 -0.66 9.34
CA ASN A 9 -18.08 -2.11 9.54
C ASN A 9 -16.88 -2.90 8.99
N SER A 10 -16.23 -2.45 7.92
CA SER A 10 -15.02 -3.08 7.40
C SER A 10 -13.81 -2.87 8.34
N SER A 11 -13.68 -1.69 8.93
CA SER A 11 -12.63 -1.34 9.89
C SER A 11 -12.78 -2.10 11.21
N ILE A 12 -14.00 -2.26 11.71
CA ILE A 12 -14.28 -3.05 12.93
C ILE A 12 -13.96 -4.53 12.72
N ASN A 13 -14.28 -5.08 11.54
CA ASN A 13 -13.95 -6.46 11.20
C ASN A 13 -12.46 -6.68 10.93
N PHE A 14 -11.74 -5.65 10.46
CA PHE A 14 -10.28 -5.69 10.34
C PHE A 14 -9.62 -5.82 11.73
N VAL A 15 -10.04 -5.01 12.71
CA VAL A 15 -9.53 -5.07 14.09
C VAL A 15 -9.79 -6.44 14.74
N LYS A 16 -10.91 -7.11 14.42
CA LYS A 16 -11.23 -8.45 14.95
C LYS A 16 -10.41 -9.59 14.32
N ARG A 17 -9.82 -9.40 13.14
CA ARG A 17 -9.02 -10.41 12.42
C ARG A 17 -7.51 -10.26 12.62
N VAL A 18 -7.10 -9.21 13.32
CA VAL A 18 -5.74 -9.00 13.75
C VAL A 18 -5.43 -10.03 14.86
N PRO A 19 -4.44 -10.93 14.69
CA PRO A 19 -4.12 -11.94 15.69
C PRO A 19 -3.79 -11.28 17.04
N ALA A 20 -4.20 -11.88 18.16
CA ALA A 20 -4.17 -11.27 19.49
C ALA A 20 -2.83 -10.62 19.90
N LYS A 21 -1.70 -11.10 19.36
CA LYS A 21 -0.35 -10.49 19.54
C LYS A 21 -0.22 -9.04 19.04
N ASN A 22 -1.12 -8.58 18.18
CA ASN A 22 -1.11 -7.22 17.62
C ASN A 22 -2.06 -6.26 18.36
N ILE A 23 -2.87 -6.75 19.31
CA ILE A 23 -3.74 -5.92 20.16
C ILE A 23 -2.92 -5.23 21.27
N ASP A 24 -1.90 -5.91 21.79
CA ASP A 24 -0.96 -5.35 22.78
C ASP A 24 -0.21 -4.11 22.22
N PHE A 25 0.08 -4.11 20.93
CA PHE A 25 0.74 -3.01 20.22
C PHE A 25 -0.07 -1.70 20.18
N LEU A 26 -1.39 -1.80 20.01
CA LEU A 26 -2.28 -0.62 20.04
C LEU A 26 -2.40 -0.03 21.45
N THR A 27 -2.13 -0.84 22.48
CA THR A 27 -2.16 -0.43 23.89
C THR A 27 -0.85 0.28 24.28
N GLU A 28 0.30 -0.17 23.75
CA GLU A 28 1.59 0.52 23.92
C GLU A 28 1.64 1.90 23.26
N LEU A 29 0.95 2.09 22.12
CA LEU A 29 0.86 3.37 21.43
C LEU A 29 0.23 4.49 22.27
N LYS A 30 -0.60 4.15 23.26
CA LYS A 30 -1.22 5.13 24.16
C LYS A 30 -0.30 5.61 25.29
N SER A 31 0.85 4.96 25.54
CA SER A 31 1.55 5.15 26.81
C SER A 31 2.97 5.75 26.77
N LYS A 32 3.52 6.21 25.63
CA LYS A 32 4.76 7.04 25.63
C LYS A 32 5.07 7.59 24.22
N SER A 33 4.92 8.89 24.02
CA SER A 33 5.45 9.59 22.84
C SER A 33 6.95 9.80 22.99
N SER A 34 7.75 8.83 22.52
CA SER A 34 9.18 9.05 22.27
C SER A 34 9.48 8.83 20.79
N PRO A 35 10.42 9.58 20.18
CA PRO A 35 10.76 9.45 18.76
C PRO A 35 11.18 8.02 18.39
N LYS A 36 11.86 7.32 19.30
CA LYS A 36 12.30 5.92 19.13
C LYS A 36 11.13 4.93 18.99
N ILE A 37 9.99 5.20 19.64
CA ILE A 37 8.80 4.34 19.55
C ILE A 37 8.11 4.54 18.19
N GLN A 38 8.01 5.79 17.71
CA GLN A 38 7.43 6.09 16.39
C GLN A 38 8.22 5.45 15.24
N THR A 39 9.56 5.47 15.29
CA THR A 39 10.39 4.80 14.26
C THR A 39 10.18 3.29 14.25
N ASN A 40 9.98 2.67 15.42
CA ASN A 40 9.70 1.23 15.53
C ASN A 40 8.31 0.87 14.99
N VAL A 41 7.32 1.75 15.20
CA VAL A 41 5.95 1.59 14.68
C VAL A 41 5.92 1.65 13.15
N MET A 42 6.59 2.63 12.54
CA MET A 42 6.65 2.77 11.09
C MET A 42 7.30 1.57 10.41
N GLU A 43 8.42 1.07 10.94
CA GLU A 43 9.12 -0.09 10.37
C GLU A 43 8.29 -1.39 10.52
N LYS A 44 7.57 -1.55 11.64
CA LYS A 44 6.63 -2.67 11.84
C LYS A 44 5.47 -2.61 10.85
N LEU A 45 4.86 -1.43 10.68
CA LEU A 45 3.73 -1.25 9.75
C LEU A 45 4.16 -1.45 8.30
N LYS A 46 5.35 -0.96 7.92
CA LYS A 46 5.96 -1.23 6.61
C LYS A 46 6.16 -2.72 6.37
N THR A 47 6.70 -3.45 7.34
CA THR A 47 6.87 -4.90 7.25
C THR A 47 5.52 -5.60 7.09
N CYS A 48 4.54 -5.24 7.91
CA CYS A 48 3.20 -5.79 7.85
C CYS A 48 2.50 -5.51 6.51
N PHE A 49 2.68 -4.31 5.96
CA PHE A 49 2.23 -3.94 4.62
C PHE A 49 2.85 -4.83 3.56
N ILE A 50 4.18 -4.98 3.57
CA ILE A 50 4.90 -5.76 2.56
C ILE A 50 4.47 -7.22 2.61
N ASP A 51 4.37 -7.81 3.81
CA ASP A 51 3.96 -9.21 3.95
C ASP A 51 2.50 -9.40 3.49
N SER A 52 1.60 -8.49 3.89
CA SER A 52 0.21 -8.51 3.41
C SER A 52 0.10 -8.34 1.90
N PHE A 53 1.00 -7.55 1.29
CA PHE A 53 1.03 -7.34 -0.15
C PHE A 53 1.56 -8.59 -0.88
N ARG A 54 2.61 -9.23 -0.35
CA ARG A 54 3.17 -10.47 -0.90
C ARG A 54 2.15 -11.59 -0.98
N ASP A 55 1.28 -11.70 0.02
CA ASP A 55 0.21 -12.70 0.03
C ASP A 55 -0.81 -12.52 -1.10
N LEU A 56 -0.84 -11.34 -1.74
CA LEU A 56 -1.73 -11.03 -2.87
C LEU A 56 -1.07 -11.27 -4.23
N ILE A 57 0.24 -11.55 -4.26
CA ILE A 57 1.01 -11.77 -5.49
C ILE A 57 0.94 -13.25 -5.87
N ASP A 58 0.52 -13.51 -7.10
CA ASP A 58 0.63 -14.83 -7.72
C ASP A 58 1.99 -14.95 -8.42
N TYR A 59 2.93 -15.57 -7.70
CA TYR A 59 4.28 -15.83 -8.19
C TYR A 59 4.34 -16.85 -9.33
N SER A 60 3.24 -17.56 -9.63
CA SER A 60 3.16 -18.44 -10.80
C SER A 60 2.91 -17.68 -12.11
N ILE A 61 2.52 -16.40 -12.01
CA ILE A 61 2.27 -15.51 -13.15
C ILE A 61 3.41 -14.48 -13.24
N PRO A 62 4.48 -14.78 -14.02
CA PRO A 62 5.63 -13.88 -14.12
C PRO A 62 5.30 -12.61 -14.90
N TYR A 63 4.44 -12.69 -15.92
CA TYR A 63 4.08 -11.60 -16.81
C TYR A 63 2.56 -11.54 -17.00
N LEU A 64 2.02 -10.32 -17.12
CA LEU A 64 0.68 -10.14 -17.67
C LEU A 64 0.68 -10.54 -19.15
N GLU A 65 -0.42 -11.10 -19.63
CA GLU A 65 -0.59 -11.31 -21.07
C GLU A 65 -0.75 -9.97 -21.77
N SER A 66 -0.28 -9.83 -23.01
CA SER A 66 -0.41 -8.57 -23.78
C SER A 66 -1.86 -8.20 -24.10
N THR A 67 -2.77 -9.17 -23.97
CA THR A 67 -4.22 -9.04 -24.09
C THR A 67 -4.88 -8.52 -22.82
N ASP A 68 -4.17 -8.52 -21.67
CA ASP A 68 -4.69 -7.97 -20.43
C ASP A 68 -4.78 -6.44 -20.54
N PRO A 69 -5.95 -5.81 -20.29
CA PRO A 69 -6.10 -4.36 -20.28
C PRO A 69 -5.07 -3.65 -19.38
N ASP A 70 -4.67 -4.29 -18.28
CA ASP A 70 -3.72 -3.73 -17.31
C ASP A 70 -2.26 -3.82 -17.80
N TYR A 71 -1.98 -4.56 -18.90
CA TYR A 71 -0.63 -4.76 -19.41
C TYR A 71 0.05 -3.45 -19.77
N GLN A 72 -0.61 -2.57 -20.53
CA GLN A 72 -0.01 -1.29 -20.97
C GLN A 72 0.33 -0.38 -19.78
N GLU A 73 -0.53 -0.37 -18.77
CA GLU A 73 -0.53 0.62 -17.70
C GLU A 73 0.27 0.17 -16.49
N PHE A 74 0.19 -1.11 -16.15
CA PHE A 74 0.78 -1.66 -14.92
C PHE A 74 1.94 -2.62 -15.17
N SER A 75 2.20 -3.06 -16.41
CA SER A 75 3.40 -3.85 -16.70
C SER A 75 4.67 -3.08 -16.34
N SER A 76 5.54 -3.73 -15.56
CA SER A 76 6.79 -3.17 -15.10
C SER A 76 7.85 -4.26 -14.93
N ASP A 77 9.11 -3.91 -15.16
CA ASP A 77 10.21 -4.80 -14.79
C ASP A 77 10.71 -4.42 -13.38
N PRO A 78 10.40 -5.21 -12.34
CA PRO A 78 10.71 -4.85 -10.97
C PRO A 78 12.22 -4.91 -10.69
N LYS A 79 12.88 -3.74 -10.70
CA LYS A 79 14.35 -3.64 -10.60
C LYS A 79 14.92 -3.85 -9.19
N ILE A 80 14.08 -3.78 -8.16
CA ILE A 80 14.50 -3.82 -6.75
C ILE A 80 13.52 -4.63 -5.89
N PRO A 81 13.97 -5.19 -4.74
CA PRO A 81 13.08 -5.88 -3.82
C PRO A 81 11.97 -4.95 -3.28
N LEU A 82 10.78 -5.50 -3.02
CA LEU A 82 9.61 -4.75 -2.51
C LEU A 82 9.95 -3.89 -1.28
N TYR A 83 10.71 -4.45 -0.32
CA TYR A 83 11.11 -3.71 0.87
C TYR A 83 11.95 -2.47 0.56
N ALA A 84 12.89 -2.59 -0.39
CA ALA A 84 13.71 -1.48 -0.83
C ALA A 84 12.87 -0.45 -1.60
N ALA A 85 11.91 -0.91 -2.41
CA ALA A 85 10.97 -0.03 -3.11
C ALA A 85 10.12 0.79 -2.13
N VAL A 86 9.46 0.15 -1.18
CA VAL A 86 8.66 0.85 -0.16
C VAL A 86 9.52 1.79 0.67
N SER A 87 10.73 1.38 1.06
CA SER A 87 11.63 2.27 1.81
C SER A 87 12.06 3.50 1.01
N LYS A 88 12.23 3.38 -0.31
CA LYS A 88 12.48 4.54 -1.20
C LYS A 88 11.26 5.45 -1.28
N ILE A 89 10.06 4.89 -1.43
CA ILE A 89 8.80 5.67 -1.46
C ILE A 89 8.68 6.48 -0.18
N VAL A 90 8.73 5.83 0.98
CA VAL A 90 8.63 6.48 2.30
C VAL A 90 9.66 7.59 2.45
N LYS A 91 10.90 7.36 2.01
CA LYS A 91 11.96 8.38 2.09
C LYS A 91 11.64 9.62 1.23
N SER A 92 11.08 9.42 0.04
CA SER A 92 10.75 10.51 -0.89
C SER A 92 9.47 11.24 -0.52
N THR A 93 8.44 10.53 -0.06
CA THR A 93 7.09 11.09 0.16
C THR A 93 6.86 11.51 1.60
N GLN A 94 7.54 10.89 2.57
CA GLN A 94 7.32 11.10 4.00
C GLN A 94 5.85 10.93 4.43
N PHE A 95 5.09 10.07 3.72
CA PHE A 95 3.69 9.80 4.02
C PHE A 95 3.52 9.25 5.45
N GLU A 96 2.34 9.43 6.03
CA GLU A 96 1.98 8.97 7.36
C GLU A 96 1.69 7.46 7.45
N TRP A 97 1.83 6.91 8.65
CA TRP A 97 1.63 5.49 8.93
C TRP A 97 0.25 4.95 8.50
N ALA A 98 -0.77 5.81 8.43
CA ALA A 98 -2.13 5.44 8.06
C ALA A 98 -2.28 5.06 6.56
N THR A 99 -1.34 5.49 5.71
CA THR A 99 -1.32 5.16 4.29
C THR A 99 -1.11 3.66 4.03
N TYR A 100 -0.34 2.96 4.87
CA TYR A 100 -0.12 1.51 4.73
C TYR A 100 -1.41 0.67 4.79
N PRO A 101 -2.21 0.72 5.89
CA PRO A 101 -3.45 -0.05 5.94
C PRO A 101 -4.46 0.41 4.88
N GLY A 102 -4.49 1.71 4.54
CA GLY A 102 -5.30 2.24 3.46
C GLY A 102 -5.02 1.58 2.11
N ALA A 103 -3.74 1.49 1.75
CA ALA A 103 -3.29 0.87 0.50
C ALA A 103 -3.70 -0.62 0.43
N ILE A 104 -3.57 -1.38 1.52
CA ILE A 104 -3.99 -2.79 1.56
C ILE A 104 -5.50 -2.94 1.34
N VAL A 105 -6.31 -2.06 1.95
CA VAL A 105 -7.77 -2.08 1.75
C VAL A 105 -8.11 -1.80 0.28
N LEU A 106 -7.45 -0.83 -0.35
CA LEU A 106 -7.65 -0.52 -1.77
C LEU A 106 -7.30 -1.73 -2.65
N ILE A 107 -6.12 -2.32 -2.45
CA ILE A 107 -5.69 -3.48 -3.25
C ILE A 107 -6.66 -4.64 -3.08
N ARG A 108 -7.04 -4.98 -1.84
CA ARG A 108 -7.99 -6.08 -1.57
C ARG A 108 -9.35 -5.85 -2.23
N ARG A 109 -9.82 -4.60 -2.32
CA ARG A 109 -11.06 -4.28 -3.04
C ARG A 109 -10.92 -4.50 -4.54
N ILE A 110 -9.79 -4.09 -5.12
CA ILE A 110 -9.50 -4.30 -6.55
C ILE A 110 -9.41 -5.80 -6.87
N THR A 111 -8.67 -6.57 -6.07
CA THR A 111 -8.47 -8.01 -6.32
C THR A 111 -9.75 -8.83 -6.10
N ASN A 112 -10.55 -8.51 -5.07
CA ASN A 112 -11.79 -9.23 -4.79
C ASN A 112 -12.91 -8.94 -5.81
N GLY A 113 -12.91 -7.77 -6.44
CA GLY A 113 -13.95 -7.37 -7.39
C GLY A 113 -13.77 -7.95 -8.80
N HIS A 114 -12.56 -8.40 -9.14
CA HIS A 114 -12.21 -8.72 -10.53
C HIS A 114 -11.61 -10.11 -10.75
N ASP A 115 -11.53 -10.98 -9.73
CA ASP A 115 -10.73 -12.23 -9.75
C ASP A 115 -9.31 -12.01 -10.30
N LYS A 116 -8.82 -10.77 -10.17
CA LYS A 116 -7.55 -10.33 -10.72
C LYS A 116 -6.47 -10.65 -9.71
N LYS A 117 -5.52 -11.47 -10.13
CA LYS A 117 -4.31 -11.77 -9.38
C LYS A 117 -3.21 -10.78 -9.73
N ILE A 118 -2.42 -10.39 -8.74
CA ILE A 118 -1.26 -9.51 -8.94
C ILE A 118 -0.14 -10.38 -9.46
N SER A 119 0.39 -10.08 -10.65
CA SER A 119 1.53 -10.78 -11.24
C SER A 119 2.85 -10.17 -10.78
N VAL A 120 3.95 -10.88 -10.97
CA VAL A 120 5.29 -10.35 -10.64
C VAL A 120 5.61 -9.09 -11.45
N ASN A 121 5.12 -9.03 -12.69
CA ASN A 121 5.35 -7.90 -13.60
C ASN A 121 4.52 -6.65 -13.25
N ASN A 122 3.36 -6.77 -12.61
CA ASN A 122 2.55 -5.58 -12.26
C ASN A 122 2.63 -5.16 -10.78
N MET A 123 3.23 -5.99 -9.92
CA MET A 123 3.23 -5.78 -8.47
C MET A 123 3.81 -4.41 -8.04
N GLN A 124 4.90 -3.94 -8.65
CA GLN A 124 5.55 -2.70 -8.21
C GLN A 124 4.74 -1.45 -8.53
N ARG A 125 4.17 -1.36 -9.75
CA ARG A 125 3.29 -0.24 -10.13
C ARG A 125 2.00 -0.26 -9.33
N LEU A 126 1.39 -1.42 -9.12
CA LEU A 126 0.18 -1.53 -8.28
C LEU A 126 0.46 -1.14 -6.82
N MET A 127 1.60 -1.55 -6.26
CA MET A 127 2.04 -1.13 -4.93
C MET A 127 2.24 0.40 -4.87
N LEU A 128 2.88 0.99 -5.87
CA LEU A 128 3.08 2.44 -5.90
C LEU A 128 1.74 3.20 -5.95
N ILE A 129 0.85 2.81 -6.87
CA ILE A 129 -0.42 3.50 -7.09
C ILE A 129 -1.35 3.33 -5.89
N SER A 130 -1.37 2.16 -5.26
CA SER A 130 -2.18 1.97 -4.04
C SER A 130 -1.70 2.82 -2.86
N LEU A 131 -0.38 2.97 -2.67
CA LEU A 131 0.17 3.87 -1.66
C LEU A 131 -0.13 5.33 -2.00
N LEU A 132 0.02 5.74 -3.26
CA LEU A 132 -0.30 7.09 -3.72
C LEU A 132 -1.78 7.42 -3.49
N LEU A 133 -2.69 6.54 -3.88
CA LEU A 133 -4.12 6.77 -3.69
C LEU A 133 -4.48 6.81 -2.21
N ALA A 134 -3.94 5.91 -1.40
CA ALA A 134 -4.19 5.90 0.03
C ALA A 134 -3.72 7.20 0.71
N ASP A 135 -2.51 7.68 0.40
CA ASP A 135 -1.98 8.96 0.84
C ASP A 135 -2.94 10.11 0.48
N LYS A 136 -3.39 10.17 -0.78
CA LYS A 136 -4.33 11.20 -1.27
C LYS A 136 -5.71 11.18 -0.61
N PHE A 137 -6.18 10.04 -0.14
CA PHE A 137 -7.51 9.91 0.48
C PHE A 137 -7.50 10.06 2.00
N ILE A 138 -6.39 9.76 2.65
CA ILE A 138 -6.32 9.63 4.11
C ILE A 138 -5.67 10.86 4.74
N GLU A 139 -4.65 11.41 4.10
CA GLU A 139 -3.81 12.44 4.70
C GLU A 139 -4.34 13.84 4.37
N ASP A 140 -4.30 14.73 5.36
CA ASP A 140 -4.67 16.14 5.18
C ASP A 140 -3.66 16.89 4.29
N SER A 141 -2.41 16.40 4.22
CA SER A 141 -1.31 16.99 3.45
C SER A 141 -0.56 15.92 2.63
N PRO A 142 -1.19 15.37 1.58
CA PRO A 142 -0.66 14.23 0.85
C PRO A 142 0.54 14.61 -0.05
N ALA A 143 1.53 13.73 -0.15
CA ALA A 143 2.75 13.94 -0.94
C ALA A 143 2.47 14.09 -2.44
N SER A 144 3.33 14.78 -3.19
CA SER A 144 3.05 15.04 -4.62
C SER A 144 3.15 13.77 -5.48
N ASN A 145 2.45 13.73 -6.61
CA ASN A 145 2.60 12.64 -7.58
C ASN A 145 4.04 12.51 -8.09
N TYR A 146 4.76 13.64 -8.15
CA TYR A 146 6.17 13.68 -8.53
C TYR A 146 7.03 12.90 -7.53
N ASP A 147 6.81 13.04 -6.23
CA ASP A 147 7.60 12.36 -5.20
C ASP A 147 7.46 10.83 -5.29
N PHE A 148 6.24 10.36 -5.53
CA PHE A 148 5.96 8.94 -5.77
C PHE A 148 6.63 8.43 -7.06
N ALA A 149 6.48 9.15 -8.17
CA ALA A 149 7.10 8.76 -9.45
C ALA A 149 8.63 8.72 -9.34
N HIS A 150 9.23 9.77 -8.74
CA HIS A 150 10.66 9.90 -8.56
C HIS A 150 11.25 8.82 -7.63
N ALA A 151 10.51 8.37 -6.60
CA ALA A 151 10.97 7.35 -5.68
C ALA A 151 11.41 6.03 -6.35
N LEU A 152 10.74 5.64 -7.43
CA LEU A 152 11.04 4.43 -8.20
C LEU A 152 11.63 4.71 -9.59
N GLY A 153 11.87 5.99 -9.93
CA GLY A 153 12.41 6.39 -11.23
C GLY A 153 11.41 6.26 -12.38
N TYR A 154 10.11 6.38 -12.10
CA TYR A 154 9.10 6.48 -13.14
C TYR A 154 9.01 7.92 -13.66
N SER A 155 8.68 8.05 -14.95
CA SER A 155 8.34 9.35 -15.51
C SER A 155 7.08 9.87 -14.84
N SER A 156 7.08 11.13 -14.42
CA SER A 156 5.87 11.79 -13.96
C SER A 156 4.94 11.96 -15.15
N VAL A 157 3.93 11.11 -15.26
CA VAL A 157 2.79 11.39 -16.14
C VAL A 157 1.94 12.41 -15.38
N LEU A 158 2.05 13.68 -15.78
CA LEU A 158 1.13 14.72 -15.36
C LEU A 158 -0.28 14.29 -15.78
N PHE A 159 -1.08 13.83 -14.84
CA PHE A 159 -2.53 13.87 -15.01
C PHE A 159 -2.92 15.35 -14.92
N ILE A 160 -2.92 16.02 -16.06
CA ILE A 160 -3.55 17.33 -16.19
C ILE A 160 -5.05 17.05 -16.10
N PHE A 161 -5.63 17.23 -14.91
CA PHE A 161 -7.07 17.30 -14.71
C PHE A 161 -7.52 18.75 -14.85
#